data_AF-A0A7Y8LP19-F1
#
_entry.id   AF-A0A7Y8LP19-F1
#
_cell.length_a   1.000
_cell.length_b   1.000
_cell.length_c   1.000
_cell.angle_alpha   90.00
_cell.angle_beta   90.00
_cell.angle_gamma   90.00
#
_symmetry.space_group_name_H-M   'P 1'
#
loop_
_entity.id
_entity.type
_entity.pdbx_description
1 polymer ?
#
loop_
_entity_poly.entity_id
_entity_poly.type
_entity_poly.pdbx_seq_one_letter_code
_entity_poly.pdbx_strand_id
1 'polypeptide(L)' 'MNPKRIILSLNSDEVIRLTKILLDEEKEDAFLFLKEVIKPQVDQATRSQ' A
#
# COMPACT_ATOMS: atom_id res chain seq x y z
N MET A 1 -5.13 0.65 26.00
CA MET A 1 -4.08 0.49 24.98
C MET A 1 -4.47 1.36 23.79
N ASN A 2 -3.75 2.46 23.53
CA ASN A 2 -4.05 3.30 22.36
C ASN A 2 -3.64 2.54 21.11
N PRO A 3 -4.53 2.34 20.11
CA PRO A 3 -4.12 1.73 18.85
C PRO A 3 -3.06 2.65 18.21
N LYS A 4 -1.86 2.10 17.94
CA LYS A 4 -0.84 2.81 17.18
C LYS A 4 -1.42 3.08 15.79
N ARG A 5 -1.56 4.35 15.44
CA ARG A 5 -1.97 4.75 14.09
C ARG A 5 -0.83 4.43 13.12
N ILE A 6 -1.02 3.42 12.29
CA ILE A 6 -0.11 3.12 11.17
C ILE A 6 -0.51 4.05 10.03
N ILE A 7 0.39 4.95 9.65
CA ILE A 7 0.22 5.79 8.46
C ILE A 7 0.89 5.06 7.31
N LEU A 8 0.08 4.57 6.37
CA LEU A 8 0.55 3.98 5.12
C LEU A 8 0.66 5.09 4.09
N SER A 9 1.76 5.13 3.34
CA SER A 9 2.01 6.15 2.33
C SER A 9 2.48 5.52 1.03
N LEU A 10 2.00 6.05 -0.09
CA LEU A 10 2.53 5.76 -1.41
C LEU A 10 3.39 6.95 -1.85
N ASN A 11 4.54 6.67 -2.45
CA ASN A 11 5.33 7.70 -3.13
C ASN A 11 4.68 8.08 -4.48
N SER A 12 5.19 9.14 -5.12
CA SER A 12 4.62 9.65 -6.37
C SER A 12 4.61 8.62 -7.50
N ASP A 13 5.65 7.80 -7.63
CA ASP A 13 5.74 6.78 -8.68
C ASP A 13 4.73 5.64 -8.45
N GLU A 14 4.56 5.25 -7.19
CA GLU A 14 3.57 4.25 -6.78
C GLU A 14 2.14 4.72 -7.03
N VAL A 15 1.85 6.00 -6.75
CA VAL A 15 0.54 6.60 -7.06
C VAL A 15 0.28 6.62 -8.55
N ILE A 16 1.26 7.01 -9.37
CA ILE A 16 1.13 7.02 -10.84
C ILE A 16 0.88 5.60 -11.35
N ARG A 17 1.61 4.61 -10.84
CA ARG A 17 1.46 3.21 -11.25
C ARG A 17 0.10 2.64 -10.87
N LEU A 18 -0.35 2.84 -9.63
CA LEU A 18 -1.68 2.44 -9.19
C LEU A 18 -2.77 3.09 -10.03
N THR A 19 -2.61 4.38 -10.34
CA THR A 19 -3.57 5.13 -11.18
C THR A 19 -3.69 4.51 -12.57
N LYS A 20 -2.58 4.09 -13.20
CA LYS A 20 -2.61 3.40 -14.50
C LYS A 20 -3.39 2.09 -14.44
N ILE A 21 -3.09 1.24 -13.44
CA ILE A 21 -3.77 -0.06 -13.27
C ILE A 21 -5.29 0.14 -13.07
N LEU A 22 -5.69 1.15 -12.29
CA LEU A 22 -7.10 1.46 -12.07
C LEU A 22 -7.81 2.00 -13.32
N LEU A 23 -7.10 2.75 -14.17
CA LEU A 23 -7.64 3.23 -15.45
C LEU A 23 -7.86 2.08 -16.45
N ASP A 24 -7.07 1.02 -16.36
CA ASP A 24 -7.23 -0.20 -17.15
C ASP A 24 -8.33 -1.14 -16.60
N GLU A 25 -9.04 -0.72 -15.54
CA GLU A 25 -10.09 -1.46 -14.82
C GLU A 25 -9.65 -2.80 -14.21
N GLU A 26 -8.34 -3.05 -14.13
CA GLU A 26 -7.74 -4.28 -13.59
C GLU A 26 -7.66 -4.23 -12.05
N LYS A 27 -8.81 -4.40 -11.39
CA LYS A 27 -8.91 -4.30 -9.92
C LYS A 27 -8.02 -5.30 -9.19
N GLU A 28 -7.89 -6.53 -9.71
CA GLU A 28 -7.07 -7.57 -9.11
C GLU A 28 -5.59 -7.17 -9.08
N ASP A 29 -5.09 -6.61 -10.18
CA ASP A 29 -3.72 -6.11 -10.31
C ASP A 29 -3.49 -4.91 -9.40
N ALA A 30 -4.48 -4.02 -9.24
CA ALA A 30 -4.39 -2.89 -8.32
C ALA A 30 -4.27 -3.39 -6.87
N PHE A 31 -5.06 -4.40 -6.48
CA PHE A 31 -4.96 -5.01 -5.16
C PHE A 31 -3.63 -5.74 -4.94
N LEU A 32 -3.13 -6.44 -5.96
CA LEU A 32 -1.84 -7.11 -5.90
C LEU A 32 -0.72 -6.09 -5.69
N PHE A 33 -0.71 -5.00 -6.46
CA PHE A 33 0.25 -3.92 -6.34
C PHE A 33 0.20 -3.26 -4.95
N LEU A 34 -1.01 -2.93 -4.46
CA LEU A 34 -1.17 -2.38 -3.11
C LEU A 34 -0.61 -3.33 -2.05
N LYS A 35 -0.83 -4.64 -2.18
CA LYS A 35 -0.28 -5.62 -1.25
C LYS A 35 1.25 -5.63 -1.26
N GLU A 36 1.89 -5.53 -2.42
CA GLU A 36 3.34 -5.46 -2.54
C GLU A 36 3.93 -4.21 -1.89
N VAL A 37 3.27 -3.07 -2.04
CA VAL A 37 3.77 -1.78 -1.54
C VAL A 37 3.44 -1.54 -0.06
N ILE A 38 2.25 -1.98 0.39
CA ILE A 38 1.77 -1.76 1.77
C ILE A 38 2.36 -2.79 2.74
N LYS A 39 2.53 -4.06 2.32
CA LYS A 39 2.98 -5.13 3.22
C LYS A 39 4.31 -4.81 3.92
N PRO A 40 5.36 -4.31 3.24
CA PRO A 40 6.60 -3.91 3.92
C PRO A 40 6.40 -2.82 4.97
N GLN A 41 5.50 -1.87 4.71
CA GLN A 41 5.19 -0.77 5.64
C GLN A 41 4.47 -1.29 6.90
N VAL A 42 3.55 -2.24 6.71
CA VAL A 42 2.85 -2.92 7.82
C VAL A 42 3.83 -3.77 8.62
N ASP A 43 4.67 -4.57 7.95
CA ASP A 43 5.67 -5.41 8.60
C ASP A 43 6.66 -4.56 9.41
N GLN A 44 7.09 -3.40 8.88
CA GLN A 44 7.95 -2.46 9.58
C GLN A 44 7.25 -1.82 10.79
N ALA A 45 6.00 -1.39 10.64
CA ALA A 45 5.23 -0.76 11.72
C ALA A 45 4.87 -1.75 12.86
N THR A 46 4.76 -3.04 12.55
CA THR A 46 4.34 -4.09 13.48
C THR A 46 5.51 -4.89 14.06
N ARG A 47 6.71 -4.87 13.46
CA ARG A 47 7.94 -5.48 14.01
C ARG A 47 8.42 -4.89 15.34
N SER A 48 7.88 -3.75 15.76
CA SER A 48 8.17 -3.10 17.05
C SER A 48 7.04 -3.30 18.08
N GLN A 49 6.23 -4.35 17.93
CA GLN A 49 5.20 -4.78 18.87
C GLN A 49 5.69 -5.98 19.69
#